data_AF-A0A3S3QYP6-F1
#
_entry.id   AF-A0A3S3QYP6-F1
#
_cell.length_a   1.000
_cell.length_b   1.000
_cell.length_c   1.000
_cell.angle_alpha   90.00
_cell.angle_beta   90.00
_cell.angle_gamma   90.00
#
_symmetry.space_group_name_H-M   'P 1'
#
loop_
_entity.id
_entity.type
_entity.pdbx_description
1 polymer ?
#
loop_
_entity_poly.entity_id
_entity_poly.type
_entity_poly.pdbx_seq_one_letter_code
_entity_poly.pdbx_strand_id
1 'polypeptide(L)'
;MTTTSPSILPYLQVGPGKITLRLDPSATSIAPFSFLDDGQDPLARLLQGAFVTDSGAVIKEVNLLLQRDRVACVEDTLPGLTNFEVEQYWRRSMNMRRARAPEHTLLLGMQIDGQGELLPFASLFYCKNKAIFFEPPCPACGQPLQLCRDDAQLRSVGLAPYSTGLCRYLFCPSCCQKTDPQVWYTLERKDDDPTIVHDARTFFRILAGLVSGDQKVRDCPA
;
A
#
# COMPACT_ATOMS: atom_id res chain seq x y z
N MET A 1 10.25 -8.09 -16.65
CA MET A 1 9.12 -7.22 -17.06
C MET A 1 8.50 -6.69 -15.77
N THR A 2 8.56 -5.40 -15.51
CA THR A 2 7.94 -4.81 -14.31
C THR A 2 6.43 -4.74 -14.52
N THR A 3 5.68 -5.62 -13.86
CA THR A 3 4.22 -5.58 -13.84
C THR A 3 3.77 -4.43 -12.96
N THR A 4 3.23 -3.37 -13.57
CA THR A 4 2.63 -2.25 -12.83
C THR A 4 1.45 -2.78 -12.01
N SER A 5 1.44 -2.49 -10.71
CA SER A 5 0.33 -2.87 -9.83
C SER A 5 -0.91 -2.00 -10.12
N PRO A 6 -2.14 -2.56 -10.08
CA PRO A 6 -3.37 -1.79 -10.26
C PRO A 6 -3.51 -0.70 -9.18
N SER A 7 -4.17 0.41 -9.51
CA SER A 7 -4.40 1.51 -8.58
C SER A 7 -5.82 1.51 -8.04
N ILE A 8 -5.99 1.57 -6.72
CA ILE A 8 -7.32 1.74 -6.10
C ILE A 8 -7.81 3.19 -6.12
N LEU A 9 -6.94 4.16 -6.47
CA LEU A 9 -7.27 5.59 -6.47
C LEU A 9 -8.55 5.98 -7.21
N PRO A 10 -8.90 5.39 -8.38
CA PRO A 10 -10.14 5.72 -9.08
C PRO A 10 -11.40 5.52 -8.25
N TYR A 11 -11.36 4.65 -7.24
CA TYR A 11 -12.46 4.44 -6.31
C TYR A 11 -12.36 5.31 -5.07
N LEU A 12 -11.20 5.89 -4.74
CA LEU A 12 -11.02 6.71 -3.53
C LEU A 12 -11.14 8.22 -3.80
N GLN A 13 -11.15 8.63 -5.06
CA GLN A 13 -11.24 10.03 -5.47
C GLN A 13 -12.70 10.43 -5.75
N VAL A 14 -13.20 11.40 -4.98
CA VAL A 14 -14.52 11.99 -5.20
C VAL A 14 -14.53 12.74 -6.53
N GLY A 15 -15.58 12.55 -7.32
CA GLY A 15 -15.80 13.31 -8.54
C GLY A 15 -17.27 13.28 -8.98
N PRO A 16 -17.71 14.26 -9.79
CA PRO A 16 -19.10 14.33 -10.25
C PRO A 16 -19.53 13.06 -10.98
N GLY A 17 -20.70 12.53 -10.63
CA GLY A 17 -21.28 11.32 -11.20
C GLY A 17 -20.54 10.01 -10.87
N LYS A 18 -19.57 10.02 -9.95
CA LYS A 18 -18.80 8.83 -9.58
C LYS A 18 -19.30 8.19 -8.28
N ILE A 19 -19.27 6.87 -8.26
CA ILE A 19 -19.37 6.09 -7.03
C ILE A 19 -17.97 6.01 -6.42
N THR A 20 -17.84 6.41 -5.15
CA THR A 20 -16.57 6.48 -4.43
C THR A 20 -16.61 5.55 -3.21
N LEU A 21 -15.53 4.84 -2.97
CA LEU A 21 -15.23 4.14 -1.73
C LEU A 21 -14.75 5.15 -0.68
N ARG A 22 -15.59 5.41 0.32
CA ARG A 22 -15.28 6.24 1.48
C ARG A 22 -14.87 5.35 2.64
N LEU A 23 -13.73 5.63 3.27
CA LEU A 23 -13.34 5.00 4.53
C LEU A 23 -13.85 5.85 5.70
N ASP A 24 -14.31 5.19 6.76
CA ASP A 24 -14.79 5.93 7.93
C ASP A 24 -13.61 6.52 8.70
N PRO A 25 -13.62 7.84 8.98
CA PRO A 25 -12.55 8.47 9.73
C PRO A 25 -12.50 7.92 11.16
N SER A 26 -11.30 7.88 11.73
CA SER A 26 -11.15 7.59 13.16
C SER A 26 -11.50 8.81 13.99
N ALA A 27 -12.09 8.62 15.16
CA ALA A 27 -12.20 9.66 16.18
C ALA A 27 -10.86 9.92 16.92
N THR A 28 -9.86 9.04 16.75
CA THR A 28 -8.57 9.13 17.42
C THR A 28 -7.51 9.84 16.57
N SER A 29 -6.57 10.55 17.20
CA SER A 29 -5.48 11.24 16.49
C SER A 29 -4.44 10.26 15.90
N ILE A 30 -4.38 9.04 16.43
CA ILE A 30 -3.37 8.03 16.11
C ILE A 30 -3.63 7.46 14.70
N ALA A 31 -4.83 6.94 14.46
CA ALA A 31 -5.20 6.35 13.17
C ALA A 31 -6.03 7.32 12.31
N PRO A 32 -5.85 7.37 10.98
CA PRO A 32 -6.72 8.17 10.12
C PRO A 32 -8.13 7.58 9.95
N PHE A 33 -8.30 6.27 10.11
CA PHE A 33 -9.54 5.55 9.83
C PHE A 33 -9.96 4.63 10.96
N SER A 34 -11.26 4.34 11.03
CA SER A 34 -11.84 3.43 12.01
C SER A 34 -11.61 1.97 11.62
N PHE A 35 -11.02 1.20 12.54
CA PHE A 35 -10.82 -0.23 12.39
C PHE A 35 -11.91 -1.02 13.10
N LEU A 36 -12.45 -2.05 12.43
CA LEU A 36 -13.31 -3.05 13.06
C LEU A 36 -12.49 -4.08 13.84
N ASP A 37 -11.30 -4.40 13.33
CA ASP A 37 -10.30 -5.25 13.99
C ASP A 37 -8.89 -4.78 13.58
N ASP A 38 -8.10 -4.37 14.57
CA ASP A 38 -6.70 -3.96 14.43
C ASP A 38 -5.78 -4.65 15.44
N GLY A 39 -6.24 -5.71 16.11
CA GLY A 39 -5.53 -6.26 17.28
C GLY A 39 -5.24 -7.75 17.27
N GLN A 40 -6.02 -8.56 16.55
CA GLN A 40 -5.94 -10.03 16.69
C GLN A 40 -5.16 -10.72 15.56
N ASP A 41 -5.26 -10.22 14.33
CA ASP A 41 -4.59 -10.82 13.18
C ASP A 41 -3.25 -10.10 12.87
N PRO A 42 -2.11 -10.82 12.85
CA PRO A 42 -0.80 -10.23 12.57
C PRO A 42 -0.55 -9.95 11.08
N LEU A 43 -1.40 -10.45 10.17
CA LEU A 43 -1.27 -10.32 8.72
C LEU A 43 -2.29 -9.34 8.13
N ALA A 44 -3.44 -9.19 8.77
CA ALA A 44 -4.53 -8.39 8.25
C ALA A 44 -5.11 -7.42 9.29
N ARG A 45 -5.87 -6.45 8.78
CA ARG A 45 -6.73 -5.53 9.55
C ARG A 45 -8.01 -5.27 8.78
N LEU A 46 -9.09 -4.97 9.49
CA LEU A 46 -10.39 -4.67 8.91
C LEU A 46 -10.73 -3.19 9.09
N LEU A 47 -10.95 -2.50 7.97
CA LEU A 47 -11.47 -1.13 7.95
C LEU A 47 -12.94 -1.11 7.61
N GLN A 48 -13.66 -0.17 8.21
CA GLN A 48 -15.03 0.13 7.82
C GLN A 48 -15.05 1.21 6.72
N GLY A 49 -15.96 1.05 5.76
CA GLY A 49 -16.19 2.03 4.73
C GLY A 49 -17.52 1.81 4.02
N ALA A 50 -17.77 2.63 3.01
CA ALA A 50 -18.98 2.56 2.21
C ALA A 50 -18.72 2.99 0.77
N PHE A 51 -19.43 2.39 -0.17
CA PHE A 51 -19.62 3.01 -1.48
C PHE A 51 -20.67 4.11 -1.38
N VAL A 52 -20.30 5.31 -1.79
CA VAL A 52 -21.13 6.52 -1.74
C VAL A 52 -21.25 7.17 -3.11
N THR A 53 -22.33 7.90 -3.35
CA THR A 53 -22.47 8.80 -4.49
C THR A 53 -21.59 10.05 -4.34
N ASP A 54 -21.49 10.85 -5.39
CA ASP A 54 -20.85 12.17 -5.38
C ASP A 54 -21.54 13.18 -4.43
N SER A 55 -22.83 12.98 -4.13
CA SER A 55 -23.57 13.71 -3.08
C SER A 55 -23.34 13.17 -1.66
N GLY A 56 -22.57 12.09 -1.51
CA GLY A 56 -22.28 11.46 -0.21
C GLY A 56 -23.36 10.48 0.27
N ALA A 57 -24.39 10.18 -0.52
CA ALA A 57 -25.41 9.20 -0.15
C ALA A 57 -24.80 7.79 -0.17
N VAL A 58 -25.04 7.02 0.89
CA VAL A 58 -24.54 5.64 1.02
C VAL A 58 -25.31 4.71 0.10
N ILE A 59 -24.59 4.00 -0.76
CA ILE A 59 -25.12 2.94 -1.63
C ILE A 59 -24.97 1.59 -0.94
N LYS A 60 -23.79 1.31 -0.37
CA LYS A 60 -23.48 0.03 0.27
C LYS A 60 -22.36 0.15 1.30
N GLU A 61 -22.63 -0.30 2.52
CA GLU A 61 -21.61 -0.50 3.56
C GLU A 61 -20.70 -1.67 3.19
N VAL A 62 -19.40 -1.51 3.44
CA VAL A 62 -18.36 -2.49 3.11
C VAL A 62 -17.29 -2.56 4.19
N ASN A 63 -16.73 -3.76 4.37
CA ASN A 63 -15.57 -3.97 5.22
C ASN A 63 -14.38 -4.30 4.32
N LEU A 64 -13.31 -3.51 4.45
CA LEU A 64 -12.09 -3.73 3.69
C LEU A 64 -11.14 -4.56 4.54
N LEU A 65 -10.80 -5.74 4.05
CA LEU A 65 -9.71 -6.53 4.59
C LEU A 65 -8.41 -6.04 3.94
N LEU A 66 -7.47 -5.54 4.73
CA LEU A 66 -6.18 -5.04 4.25
C LEU A 66 -5.03 -5.84 4.84
N GLN A 67 -4.01 -6.09 4.02
CA GLN A 67 -2.74 -6.63 4.48
C GLN A 67 -2.02 -5.56 5.30
N ARG A 68 -1.43 -5.95 6.42
CA ARG A 68 -0.60 -5.03 7.20
C ARG A 68 0.67 -4.67 6.42
N ASP A 69 1.05 -3.40 6.50
CA ASP A 69 2.30 -2.91 5.95
C ASP A 69 3.50 -3.54 6.68
N ARG A 70 3.35 -3.76 7.99
CA ARG A 70 4.30 -4.46 8.86
C ARG A 70 3.69 -5.74 9.42
N VAL A 71 4.43 -6.83 9.29
CA VAL A 71 4.13 -8.12 9.92
C VAL A 71 5.03 -8.21 11.17
N ALA A 72 4.67 -7.46 12.21
CA ALA A 72 5.57 -7.09 13.32
C ALA A 72 5.83 -8.20 14.35
N CYS A 73 4.97 -9.22 14.41
CA CYS A 73 4.81 -10.08 15.59
C CYS A 73 4.77 -11.57 15.26
N VAL A 74 5.56 -12.00 14.26
CA VAL A 74 5.37 -13.32 13.67
C VAL A 74 6.56 -14.26 13.77
N GLU A 75 7.76 -13.78 14.10
CA GLU A 75 8.91 -14.68 14.24
C GLU A 75 8.70 -15.72 15.35
N ASP A 76 8.01 -15.36 16.44
CA ASP A 76 7.70 -16.28 17.54
C ASP A 76 6.41 -17.11 17.34
N THR A 77 5.49 -16.68 16.46
CA THR A 77 4.16 -17.31 16.31
C THR A 77 3.94 -18.04 14.98
N LEU A 78 4.55 -17.60 13.88
CA LEU A 78 4.58 -18.31 12.59
C LEU A 78 6.02 -18.30 12.06
N PRO A 79 6.91 -19.15 12.62
CA PRO A 79 8.28 -19.25 12.15
C PRO A 79 8.30 -19.65 10.67
N GLY A 80 9.17 -18.98 9.90
CA GLY A 80 9.30 -19.20 8.45
C GLY A 80 8.40 -18.32 7.58
N LEU A 81 7.58 -17.44 8.17
CA LEU A 81 6.69 -16.60 7.39
C LEU A 81 7.43 -15.68 6.39
N THR A 82 7.04 -15.74 5.13
CA THR A 82 7.57 -14.89 4.03
C THR A 82 6.47 -14.13 3.31
N ASN A 83 6.81 -13.09 2.52
CA ASN A 83 5.80 -12.42 1.68
C ASN A 83 5.17 -13.39 0.68
N PHE A 84 5.90 -14.39 0.19
CA PHE A 84 5.33 -15.43 -0.66
C PHE A 84 4.22 -16.21 0.06
N GLU A 85 4.48 -16.65 1.29
CA GLU A 85 3.48 -17.36 2.09
C GLU A 85 2.28 -16.47 2.44
N VAL A 86 2.53 -15.20 2.78
CA VAL A 86 1.45 -14.21 3.00
C VAL A 86 0.57 -14.11 1.75
N GLU A 87 1.14 -13.96 0.56
CA GLU A 87 0.37 -13.92 -0.68
C GLU A 87 -0.44 -15.21 -0.92
N GLN A 88 0.12 -16.38 -0.60
CA GLN A 88 -0.61 -17.65 -0.67
C GLN A 88 -1.80 -17.68 0.31
N TYR A 89 -1.63 -17.18 1.53
CA TYR A 89 -2.74 -17.07 2.50
C TYR A 89 -3.84 -16.15 2.00
N TRP A 90 -3.48 -15.01 1.39
CA TRP A 90 -4.44 -14.07 0.80
C TRP A 90 -5.23 -14.71 -0.35
N ARG A 91 -4.54 -15.38 -1.28
CA ARG A 91 -5.19 -16.10 -2.39
C ARG A 91 -6.14 -17.18 -1.89
N ARG A 92 -5.68 -18.04 -0.96
CA ARG A 92 -6.52 -19.10 -0.36
C ARG A 92 -7.74 -18.53 0.35
N SER A 93 -7.54 -17.49 1.17
CA SER A 93 -8.62 -16.85 1.93
C SER A 93 -9.67 -16.27 1.00
N MET A 94 -9.24 -15.62 -0.09
CA MET A 94 -10.15 -15.08 -1.09
C MET A 94 -10.92 -16.18 -1.81
N ASN A 95 -10.24 -17.23 -2.27
CA ASN A 95 -10.88 -18.34 -2.97
C ASN A 95 -11.93 -19.04 -2.09
N MET A 96 -11.63 -19.22 -0.80
CA MET A 96 -12.59 -19.74 0.17
C MET A 96 -13.79 -18.80 0.36
N ARG A 97 -13.59 -17.48 0.44
CA ARG A 97 -14.69 -16.51 0.57
C ARG A 97 -15.58 -16.49 -0.67
N ARG A 98 -14.99 -16.50 -1.86
CA ARG A 98 -15.74 -16.57 -3.13
C ARG A 98 -16.58 -17.82 -3.24
N ALA A 99 -16.07 -18.96 -2.76
CA ALA A 99 -16.80 -20.23 -2.80
C ALA A 99 -17.95 -20.28 -1.77
N ARG A 100 -17.77 -19.67 -0.59
CA ARG A 100 -18.75 -19.75 0.51
C ARG A 100 -19.82 -18.67 0.48
N ALA A 101 -19.49 -17.46 0.04
CA ALA A 101 -20.36 -16.29 0.11
C ALA A 101 -20.08 -15.32 -1.06
N PRO A 102 -20.30 -15.73 -2.32
CA PRO A 102 -20.02 -14.92 -3.50
C PRO A 102 -20.78 -13.58 -3.49
N GLU A 103 -22.04 -13.56 -3.04
CA GLU A 103 -22.91 -12.38 -2.97
C GLU A 103 -22.45 -11.32 -1.96
N HIS A 104 -21.64 -11.73 -0.98
CA HIS A 104 -21.08 -10.86 0.06
C HIS A 104 -19.64 -10.42 -0.25
N THR A 105 -19.07 -10.89 -1.35
CA THR A 105 -17.69 -10.60 -1.74
C THR A 105 -17.67 -9.62 -2.91
N LEU A 106 -17.23 -8.39 -2.65
CA LEU A 106 -17.06 -7.37 -3.68
C LEU A 106 -15.64 -7.43 -4.24
N LEU A 107 -15.53 -7.63 -5.54
CA LEU A 107 -14.27 -7.59 -6.28
C LEU A 107 -14.25 -6.38 -7.21
N LEU A 108 -13.16 -5.61 -7.15
CA LEU A 108 -12.90 -4.58 -8.14
C LEU A 108 -12.29 -5.26 -9.37
N GLY A 109 -12.75 -4.94 -10.58
CA GLY A 109 -12.33 -5.64 -11.80
C GLY A 109 -10.81 -5.62 -12.03
N MET A 110 -10.14 -4.56 -11.57
CA MET A 110 -8.68 -4.40 -11.61
C MET A 110 -7.91 -5.20 -10.55
N GLN A 111 -8.60 -5.78 -9.56
CA GLN A 111 -8.00 -6.54 -8.46
C GLN A 111 -7.73 -8.01 -8.84
N ILE A 112 -8.18 -8.45 -10.02
CA ILE A 112 -7.99 -9.81 -10.51
C ILE A 112 -7.22 -9.79 -11.83
N ASP A 113 -6.32 -10.75 -12.03
CA ASP A 113 -5.64 -10.94 -13.31
C ASP A 113 -6.49 -11.77 -14.29
N GLY A 114 -5.94 -12.04 -15.48
CA GLY A 114 -6.60 -12.84 -16.52
C GLY A 114 -6.83 -14.30 -16.12
N GLN A 115 -6.21 -14.77 -15.04
CA GLN A 115 -6.38 -16.10 -14.46
C GLN A 115 -7.36 -16.07 -13.28
N GLY A 116 -7.88 -14.90 -12.91
CA GLY A 116 -8.80 -14.71 -11.79
C GLY A 116 -8.12 -14.69 -10.42
N GLU A 117 -6.79 -14.60 -10.38
CA GLU A 117 -5.98 -14.50 -9.16
C GLU A 117 -5.89 -13.06 -8.69
N LEU A 118 -5.78 -12.87 -7.37
CA LEU A 118 -5.68 -11.53 -6.78
C LEU A 118 -4.37 -10.84 -7.14
N LEU A 119 -4.48 -9.60 -7.60
CA LEU A 119 -3.38 -8.66 -7.78
C LEU A 119 -3.29 -7.72 -6.57
N PRO A 120 -2.08 -7.50 -6.01
CA PRO A 120 -1.89 -6.47 -5.01
C PRO A 120 -2.09 -5.09 -5.64
N PHE A 121 -2.77 -4.19 -4.93
CA PHE A 121 -2.84 -2.79 -5.33
C PHE A 121 -1.48 -2.10 -5.17
N ALA A 122 -1.26 -1.04 -5.96
CA ALA A 122 -0.15 -0.12 -5.78
C ALA A 122 -0.15 0.46 -4.36
N SER A 123 1.04 0.77 -3.85
CA SER A 123 1.19 1.38 -2.53
C SER A 123 0.45 2.71 -2.47
N LEU A 124 -0.22 2.94 -1.35
CA LEU A 124 -1.15 4.05 -1.18
C LEU A 124 -0.83 4.82 0.09
N PHE A 125 -0.64 6.14 -0.04
CA PHE A 125 -0.45 7.05 1.06
C PHE A 125 -1.73 7.86 1.30
N TYR A 126 -1.97 8.21 2.55
CA TYR A 126 -3.09 9.06 2.94
C TYR A 126 -2.58 10.32 3.64
N CYS A 127 -3.02 11.46 3.14
CA CYS A 127 -2.78 12.75 3.76
C CYS A 127 -3.91 13.09 4.74
N LYS A 128 -3.60 13.14 6.05
CA LYS A 128 -4.58 13.61 7.05
C LYS A 128 -4.99 15.08 6.86
N ASN A 129 -4.05 15.96 6.49
CA ASN A 129 -4.31 17.40 6.39
C ASN A 129 -5.22 17.79 5.22
N LYS A 130 -5.01 17.16 4.06
CA LYS A 130 -5.77 17.40 2.83
C LYS A 130 -6.90 16.39 2.62
N ALA A 131 -6.97 15.35 3.46
CA ALA A 131 -7.89 14.22 3.34
C ALA A 131 -7.88 13.55 1.95
N ILE A 132 -6.70 13.42 1.33
CA ILE A 132 -6.51 12.82 0.00
C ILE A 132 -5.67 11.54 0.06
N PHE A 133 -5.97 10.62 -0.85
CA PHE A 133 -5.14 9.47 -1.15
C PHE A 133 -4.27 9.75 -2.38
N PHE A 134 -3.04 9.26 -2.36
CA PHE A 134 -2.12 9.36 -3.48
C PHE A 134 -1.13 8.18 -3.48
N GLU A 135 -0.62 7.84 -4.66
CA GLU A 135 0.50 6.90 -4.78
C GLU A 135 1.80 7.64 -4.43
N PRO A 136 2.72 7.02 -3.66
CA PRO A 136 3.93 7.69 -3.22
C PRO A 136 4.80 8.11 -4.43
N PRO A 137 5.03 9.42 -4.66
CA PRO A 137 5.79 9.87 -5.81
C PRO A 137 7.29 9.70 -5.58
N CYS A 138 8.04 9.41 -6.64
CA CYS A 138 9.50 9.42 -6.61
C CYS A 138 10.00 10.86 -6.40
N PRO A 139 10.81 11.12 -5.36
CA PRO A 139 11.32 12.48 -5.13
C PRO A 139 12.20 13.04 -6.26
N ALA A 140 12.80 12.17 -7.09
CA ALA A 140 13.67 12.61 -8.18
C ALA A 140 12.91 12.98 -9.47
N CYS A 141 11.80 12.31 -9.79
CA CYS A 141 11.12 12.45 -11.08
C CYS A 141 9.60 12.56 -11.02
N GLY A 142 9.00 12.49 -9.82
CA GLY A 142 7.57 12.56 -9.59
C GLY A 142 6.76 11.31 -9.97
N GLN A 143 7.34 10.34 -10.69
CA GLN A 143 6.65 9.11 -11.07
C GLN A 143 6.35 8.22 -9.85
N PRO A 144 5.24 7.46 -9.84
CA PRO A 144 4.89 6.60 -8.71
C PRO A 144 5.99 5.58 -8.37
N LEU A 145 6.28 5.43 -7.08
CA LEU A 145 7.11 4.34 -6.58
C LEU A 145 6.33 3.02 -6.65
N GLN A 146 7.05 1.94 -6.95
CA GLN A 146 6.49 0.59 -7.09
C GLN A 146 7.14 -0.36 -6.10
N LEU A 147 6.36 -1.31 -5.58
CA LEU A 147 6.88 -2.43 -4.79
C LEU A 147 7.74 -3.33 -5.68
N CYS A 148 9.00 -3.54 -5.29
CA CYS A 148 9.86 -4.50 -5.96
C CYS A 148 9.57 -5.92 -5.45
N ARG A 149 9.19 -6.80 -6.38
CA ARG A 149 9.00 -8.24 -6.15
C ARG A 149 10.05 -9.09 -6.88
N ASP A 150 10.98 -8.44 -7.57
CA ASP A 150 12.08 -9.10 -8.28
C ASP A 150 13.25 -9.32 -7.31
N ASP A 151 13.36 -10.56 -6.84
CA ASP A 151 14.43 -10.96 -5.93
C ASP A 151 15.84 -10.73 -6.49
N ALA A 152 16.04 -10.84 -7.81
CA ALA A 152 17.36 -10.62 -8.40
C ALA A 152 17.74 -9.13 -8.34
N GLN A 153 16.76 -8.25 -8.57
CA GLN A 153 16.95 -6.81 -8.44
C GLN A 153 17.20 -6.38 -6.99
N LEU A 154 16.54 -7.01 -6.02
CA LEU A 154 16.79 -6.73 -4.59
C LEU A 154 18.19 -7.21 -4.18
N ARG A 155 18.58 -8.42 -4.58
CA ARG A 155 19.91 -8.97 -4.26
C ARG A 155 21.05 -8.16 -4.87
N SER A 156 20.88 -7.61 -6.07
CA SER A 156 21.95 -6.86 -6.74
C SER A 156 22.36 -5.59 -6.01
N VAL A 157 21.53 -5.10 -5.08
CA VAL A 157 21.78 -3.92 -4.24
C VAL A 157 21.88 -4.27 -2.75
N GLY A 158 22.02 -5.57 -2.43
CA GLY A 158 22.23 -6.05 -1.05
C GLY A 158 20.97 -6.09 -0.17
N LEU A 159 19.77 -6.06 -0.76
CA LEU A 159 18.51 -6.14 -0.02
C LEU A 159 18.01 -7.58 0.11
N ALA A 160 17.25 -7.83 1.18
CA ALA A 160 16.57 -9.11 1.39
C ALA A 160 15.61 -9.41 0.23
N PRO A 161 15.59 -10.64 -0.31
CA PRO A 161 14.66 -11.00 -1.37
C PRO A 161 13.20 -10.88 -0.90
N TYR A 162 12.31 -10.47 -1.80
CA TYR A 162 10.90 -10.32 -1.51
C TYR A 162 10.28 -11.67 -1.14
N SER A 163 10.59 -12.72 -1.92
CA SER A 163 9.94 -14.03 -1.77
C SER A 163 10.31 -14.78 -0.50
N THR A 164 11.51 -14.55 0.05
CA THR A 164 12.04 -15.27 1.22
C THR A 164 12.09 -14.41 2.48
N GLY A 165 11.71 -13.14 2.41
CA GLY A 165 11.69 -12.21 3.54
C GLY A 165 10.31 -11.60 3.77
N LEU A 166 10.23 -10.73 4.78
CA LEU A 166 9.03 -9.92 5.09
C LEU A 166 9.22 -8.43 4.79
N CYS A 167 10.46 -8.00 4.53
CA CYS A 167 10.73 -6.63 4.12
C CYS A 167 10.11 -6.36 2.75
N ARG A 168 9.54 -5.17 2.60
CA ARG A 168 8.97 -4.69 1.34
C ARG A 168 9.65 -3.38 1.00
N TYR A 169 10.20 -3.31 -0.21
CA TYR A 169 10.95 -2.15 -0.68
C TYR A 169 10.27 -1.55 -1.90
N LEU A 170 10.04 -0.24 -1.87
CA LEU A 170 9.59 0.54 -3.00
C LEU A 170 10.79 1.13 -3.75
N PHE A 171 10.69 1.20 -5.07
CA PHE A 171 11.68 1.82 -5.95
C PHE A 171 11.01 2.59 -7.08
N CYS A 172 11.76 3.43 -7.77
CA CYS A 172 11.29 4.09 -8.98
C CYS A 172 11.81 3.35 -10.22
N PRO A 173 10.95 2.71 -11.03
CA PRO A 173 11.39 2.03 -12.26
C PRO A 173 12.05 2.97 -13.28
N SER A 174 11.64 4.23 -13.31
CA SER A 174 12.20 5.22 -14.25
C SER A 174 13.60 5.69 -13.85
N CYS A 175 13.90 5.75 -12.55
CA CYS A 175 15.18 6.21 -12.03
C CYS A 175 16.18 5.08 -11.83
N CYS A 176 15.74 3.86 -11.50
CA CYS A 176 16.67 2.75 -11.20
C CYS A 176 17.62 2.43 -12.36
N GLN A 177 17.24 2.73 -13.61
CA GLN A 177 18.10 2.53 -14.78
C GLN A 177 19.03 3.72 -15.10
N LYS A 178 18.85 4.86 -14.42
CA LYS A 178 19.47 6.15 -14.81
C LYS A 178 20.35 6.76 -13.72
N THR A 179 20.10 6.43 -12.46
CA THR A 179 20.78 7.04 -11.31
C THR A 179 21.51 5.99 -10.48
N ASP A 180 22.77 6.26 -10.17
CA ASP A 180 23.62 5.51 -9.24
C ASP A 180 24.12 6.48 -8.14
N PRO A 181 23.92 6.20 -6.84
CA PRO A 181 23.23 5.02 -6.28
C PRO A 181 21.72 5.04 -6.49
N GLN A 182 21.14 3.85 -6.66
CA GLN A 182 19.69 3.65 -6.67
C GLN A 182 19.14 3.88 -5.26
N VAL A 183 18.13 4.73 -5.11
CA VAL A 183 17.46 4.98 -3.83
C VAL A 183 16.24 4.08 -3.68
N TRP A 184 16.12 3.45 -2.51
CA TRP A 184 15.06 2.53 -2.15
C TRP A 184 14.30 3.03 -0.94
N TYR A 185 13.03 2.64 -0.80
CA TYR A 185 12.19 3.09 0.30
C TYR A 185 11.53 1.92 1.01
N THR A 186 11.43 1.98 2.33
CA THR A 186 10.65 1.03 3.12
C THR A 186 9.91 1.78 4.23
N LEU A 187 8.99 1.11 4.92
CA LEU A 187 8.24 1.74 6.00
C LEU A 187 9.16 2.12 7.17
N GLU A 188 9.92 1.12 7.65
CA GLU A 188 10.87 1.23 8.75
C GLU A 188 12.17 0.55 8.32
N ARG A 189 13.30 1.24 8.49
CA ARG A 189 14.61 0.66 8.22
C ARG A 189 15.03 -0.28 9.33
N LYS A 190 15.73 -1.34 8.96
CA LYS A 190 16.47 -2.22 9.87
C LYS A 190 17.93 -1.77 9.98
N ASP A 191 18.60 -2.19 11.05
CA ASP A 191 20.00 -1.84 11.32
C ASP A 191 20.96 -2.40 10.25
N ASP A 192 20.60 -3.52 9.62
CA ASP A 192 21.33 -4.17 8.54
C ASP A 192 20.98 -3.64 7.14
N ASP A 193 19.99 -2.73 7.02
CA ASP A 193 19.63 -2.16 5.72
C ASP A 193 20.75 -1.26 5.18
N PRO A 194 21.15 -1.42 3.90
CA PRO A 194 22.08 -0.53 3.21
C PRO A 194 21.69 0.96 3.32
N THR A 195 22.69 1.85 3.24
CA THR A 195 22.47 3.31 3.35
C THR A 195 21.60 3.91 2.22
N ILE A 196 21.49 3.17 1.11
CA ILE A 196 20.62 3.50 -0.03
C ILE A 196 19.12 3.32 0.26
N VAL A 197 18.76 2.70 1.40
CA VAL A 197 17.39 2.56 1.86
C VAL A 197 16.99 3.76 2.71
N HIS A 198 15.79 4.29 2.47
CA HIS A 198 15.17 5.36 3.24
C HIS A 198 13.87 4.86 3.87
N ASP A 199 13.64 5.21 5.13
CA ASP A 199 12.37 4.94 5.80
C ASP A 199 11.30 5.95 5.38
N ALA A 200 10.06 5.74 5.84
CA ALA A 200 8.95 6.65 5.56
C ALA A 200 9.22 8.08 6.08
N ARG A 201 9.88 8.23 7.24
CA ARG A 201 10.23 9.55 7.80
C ARG A 201 11.18 10.31 6.90
N THR A 202 12.21 9.63 6.41
CA THR A 202 13.18 10.20 5.47
C THR A 202 12.50 10.55 4.15
N PHE A 203 11.64 9.68 3.62
CA PHE A 203 10.86 9.95 2.42
C PHE A 203 10.05 11.25 2.54
N PHE A 204 9.25 11.41 3.60
CA PHE A 204 8.43 12.61 3.79
C PHE A 204 9.27 13.88 3.99
N ARG A 205 10.41 13.78 4.67
CA ARG A 205 11.36 14.90 4.81
C ARG A 205 11.91 15.34 3.45
N ILE A 206 12.28 14.41 2.58
CA ILE A 206 12.76 14.71 1.22
C ILE A 206 11.64 15.40 0.43
N LEU A 207 10.43 14.84 0.43
CA LEU A 207 9.29 15.44 -0.27
C LEU A 207 8.99 16.86 0.22
N ALA A 208 9.02 17.10 1.54
CA ALA A 208 8.80 18.44 2.09
C ALA A 208 9.86 19.46 1.60
N GLY A 209 11.11 19.02 1.43
CA GLY A 209 12.19 19.85 0.89
C GLY A 209 11.96 20.28 -0.57
N LEU A 210 11.34 19.44 -1.39
CA LEU A 210 11.10 19.71 -2.82
C LEU A 210 10.01 20.76 -3.06
N VAL A 211 9.11 20.95 -2.11
CA VAL A 211 7.98 21.87 -2.24
C VAL A 211 8.30 23.28 -1.70
N SER A 212 9.54 23.51 -1.24
CA SER A 212 9.97 24.78 -0.62
C SER A 212 10.30 25.89 -1.63
N GLY A 213 9.42 26.12 -2.61
CA GLY A 213 9.29 27.35 -3.39
C GLY A 213 7.90 27.95 -3.14
N ASP A 214 7.86 29.04 -2.36
CA ASP A 214 6.72 29.94 -2.01
C ASP A 214 5.34 29.37 -1.59
N GLN A 215 5.16 28.06 -1.46
CA GLN A 215 4.02 27.48 -0.77
C GLN A 215 4.54 26.59 0.37
N LYS A 216 4.44 27.06 1.61
CA LYS A 216 4.71 26.24 2.81
C LYS A 216 3.76 25.02 2.82
N VAL A 217 4.15 23.93 2.16
CA VAL A 217 3.48 22.64 2.31
C VAL A 217 3.96 22.03 3.61
N ARG A 218 3.21 22.33 4.67
CA ARG A 218 3.09 21.43 5.80
C ARG A 218 2.29 20.23 5.30
N ASP A 219 3.05 19.21 4.91
CA ASP A 219 2.63 17.84 4.64
C ASP A 219 1.62 17.67 3.48
N CYS A 220 2.03 16.78 2.56
CA CYS A 220 1.27 16.15 1.47
C CYS A 220 1.41 16.79 0.08
N PRO A 221 1.77 16.00 -0.94
CA PRO A 221 1.78 16.46 -2.33
C PRO A 221 0.37 16.94 -2.77
N ALA A 222 0.34 17.83 -3.76
CA ALA A 222 -0.88 18.36 -4.36
C ALA A 222 -1.36 17.46 -5.51
#